data_AF-A0A6I3WKP6-F1
#
_entry.id   AF-A0A6I3WKP6-F1
#
_cell.length_a   1.000
_cell.length_b   1.000
_cell.length_c   1.000
_cell.angle_alpha   90.00
_cell.angle_beta   90.00
_cell.angle_gamma   90.00
#
_symmetry.space_group_name_H-M   'P 1'
#
loop_
_entity.id
_entity.type
_entity.pdbx_description
1 polymer ?
#
loop_
_entity_poly.entity_id
_entity_poly.type
_entity_poly.pdbx_seq_one_letter_code
_entity_poly.pdbx_strand_id
1 'polypeptide(L)' 'MRSPISDEVNRPQDESDNAGQGLLERAFARENLKRAWKRVKANKGAAGVDGLDIEQTAEHLLTQWAAIREQLLSGVYGP' A
#
# COMPACT_ATOMS: atom_id res chain seq x y z
N MET A 1 7.93 42.53 -15.32
CA MET A 1 6.99 41.39 -15.43
C MET A 1 7.81 40.13 -15.62
N ARG A 2 7.89 39.25 -14.62
CA ARG A 2 8.58 37.95 -14.69
C ARG A 2 7.50 36.87 -14.75
N SER A 3 7.42 36.15 -15.85
CA SER A 3 6.62 34.92 -15.95
C SER A 3 7.29 33.82 -15.11
N PRO A 4 6.55 33.04 -14.31
CA PRO A 4 7.08 31.81 -13.76
C PRO A 4 7.14 30.75 -14.86
N ILE A 5 8.35 30.22 -15.06
CA ILE A 5 8.66 28.99 -15.77
C ILE A 5 7.94 27.85 -15.03
N SER A 6 6.89 27.30 -15.64
CA SER A 6 6.24 26.08 -15.14
C SER A 6 7.20 24.91 -15.32
N ASP A 7 7.71 24.39 -14.21
CA ASP A 7 8.32 23.05 -14.09
C ASP A 7 7.23 21.98 -14.30
N GLU A 8 6.67 21.91 -15.51
CA GLU A 8 5.87 20.75 -15.89
C GLU A 8 6.82 19.56 -16.05
N VAL A 9 6.87 18.74 -15.00
CA VAL A 9 7.42 17.39 -15.02
C VAL A 9 6.88 16.69 -16.26
N ASN A 10 7.78 16.39 -17.20
CA ASN A 10 7.53 15.61 -18.40
C ASN A 10 6.85 14.29 -17.99
N ARG A 11 5.52 14.25 -18.12
CA ARG A 11 4.72 13.03 -17.94
C ARG A 11 4.98 12.20 -19.19
N PRO A 12 5.55 11.00 -19.10
CA PRO A 12 5.53 10.09 -20.24
C PRO A 12 4.06 9.81 -20.59
N GLN A 13 3.62 10.39 -21.70
CA GLN A 13 2.33 10.15 -22.33
C GLN A 13 2.41 8.82 -23.10
N ASP A 14 2.50 7.69 -22.39
CA ASP A 14 2.21 6.37 -22.95
C ASP A 14 2.06 5.29 -21.85
N GLU A 15 1.04 5.41 -21.00
CA GLU A 15 0.52 4.26 -20.25
C GLU A 15 -0.99 4.20 -20.50
N SER A 16 -1.30 3.71 -21.71
CA SER A 16 -2.57 3.11 -22.16
C SER A 16 -3.52 2.74 -21.02
N ASP A 17 -4.78 3.16 -21.13
CA ASP A 17 -6.08 2.91 -20.44
C ASP A 17 -6.28 1.67 -19.50
N ASN A 18 -5.20 1.15 -18.93
CA ASN A 18 -5.06 -0.12 -18.24
C ASN A 18 -4.16 0.01 -16.98
N ALA A 19 -3.60 1.20 -16.70
CA ALA A 19 -2.79 1.45 -15.51
C ALA A 19 -3.48 1.00 -14.19
N GLY A 20 -4.82 1.02 -14.17
CA GLY A 20 -5.66 0.58 -13.06
C GLY A 20 -5.99 -0.91 -13.00
N GLN A 21 -5.95 -1.68 -14.10
CA GLN A 21 -6.26 -3.12 -14.01
C GLN A 21 -5.13 -3.85 -13.27
N GLY A 22 -5.50 -4.83 -12.46
CA GLY A 22 -4.51 -5.66 -11.79
C GLY A 22 -3.78 -4.97 -10.62
N LEU A 23 -4.18 -3.76 -10.19
CA LEU A 23 -3.46 -3.04 -9.12
C LEU A 23 -3.54 -3.77 -7.78
N LEU A 24 -4.70 -4.32 -7.43
CA LEU A 24 -4.87 -5.09 -6.18
C LEU A 24 -4.07 -6.38 -6.23
N GLU A 25 -4.06 -7.06 -7.37
CA GLU A 25 -3.29 -8.27 -7.61
C GLU A 25 -1.79 -8.00 -7.47
N ARG A 26 -1.30 -6.90 -8.07
CA ARG A 26 0.09 -6.44 -7.92
C ARG A 26 0.40 -6.01 -6.48
N ALA A 27 -0.54 -5.37 -5.79
CA ALA A 27 -0.40 -4.96 -4.41
C ALA A 27 -0.30 -6.18 -3.47
N PHE A 28 -1.10 -7.22 -3.72
CA PHE A 28 -1.13 -8.46 -2.93
C PHE A 28 -0.09 -9.50 -3.37
N ALA A 29 0.70 -9.23 -4.41
CA ALA A 29 1.83 -10.07 -4.77
C ALA A 29 2.75 -10.28 -3.56
N ARG A 30 3.15 -11.53 -3.31
CA ARG A 30 3.91 -11.94 -2.13
C ARG A 30 5.18 -11.10 -1.94
N GLU A 31 5.88 -10.82 -3.04
CA GLU A 31 7.09 -10.02 -3.10
C GLU A 31 6.81 -8.57 -2.71
N ASN A 32 5.66 -8.03 -3.13
CA ASN A 32 5.25 -6.69 -2.76
C ASN A 32 4.94 -6.59 -1.26
N LEU A 33 4.16 -7.51 -0.72
CA LEU A 33 3.83 -7.57 0.70
C LEU A 33 5.10 -7.75 1.57
N LYS A 34 6.04 -8.60 1.16
CA LYS A 34 7.35 -8.74 1.84
C LYS A 34 8.14 -7.43 1.86
N ARG A 35 8.17 -6.69 0.74
CA ARG A 35 8.85 -5.38 0.67
C ARG A 35 8.15 -4.34 1.55
N ALA A 36 6.81 -4.31 1.52
CA ALA A 36 6.01 -3.44 2.38
C ALA A 36 6.30 -3.73 3.86
N TRP A 37 6.25 -5.01 4.26
CA TRP A 37 6.54 -5.42 5.63
C TRP A 37 7.95 -5.00 6.11
N LYS A 38 8.97 -5.17 5.26
CA LYS A 38 10.34 -4.70 5.58
C LYS A 38 10.38 -3.20 5.87
N ARG A 39 9.65 -2.38 5.10
CA ARG A 39 9.57 -0.93 5.30
C ARG A 39 8.83 -0.56 6.57
N VAL A 40 7.69 -1.21 6.86
CA VAL A 40 6.93 -0.99 8.09
C VAL A 40 7.82 -1.23 9.32
N LYS A 41 8.56 -2.34 9.35
CA LYS A 41 9.52 -2.61 10.43
C LYS A 41 10.63 -1.58 10.53
N ALA A 42 11.11 -1.07 9.40
CA ALA A 42 12.19 -0.08 9.37
C ALA A 42 11.74 1.32 9.86
N ASN A 43 10.46 1.65 9.73
CA ASN A 43 9.93 2.95 10.13
C ASN A 43 9.93 3.15 11.65
N LYS A 44 9.99 2.08 12.46
CA LYS A 44 10.06 2.13 13.95
C LYS A 44 9.01 3.06 14.58
N GLY A 45 7.84 3.18 13.96
CA GLY A 45 6.76 4.03 14.45
C GLY A 45 6.20 3.51 15.77
N ALA A 46 5.53 4.39 16.52
CA ALA A 46 4.72 3.99 17.65
C ALA A 46 3.50 3.17 17.18
N ALA A 47 2.93 2.38 18.11
CA ALA A 47 1.69 1.65 17.87
C ALA A 47 0.54 2.59 17.45
N GLY A 48 -0.40 2.06 16.67
CA GLY A 48 -1.60 2.77 16.24
C GLY A 48 -2.65 2.89 17.34
N VAL A 49 -3.88 3.24 16.96
CA VAL A 49 -5.04 3.31 17.88
C VAL A 49 -5.42 1.94 18.45
N ASP A 50 -5.05 0.87 17.75
CA ASP A 50 -5.18 -0.52 18.18
C ASP A 50 -4.18 -0.91 19.27
N GLY A 51 -3.15 -0.09 19.50
CA GLY A 51 -2.11 -0.33 20.50
C GLY A 51 -1.20 -1.52 20.18
N LEU A 52 -1.28 -2.08 18.97
CA LEU A 52 -0.48 -3.24 18.58
C LEU A 52 0.96 -2.83 18.23
N ASP A 53 1.93 -3.52 18.82
CA ASP A 53 3.31 -3.42 18.39
C ASP A 53 3.56 -4.20 17.08
N ILE A 54 4.81 -4.15 16.59
CA ILE A 54 5.14 -4.71 15.29
C ILE A 54 5.13 -6.24 15.28
N GLU A 55 5.45 -6.87 16.41
CA GLU A 55 5.38 -8.32 16.60
C GLU A 55 3.91 -8.78 16.64
N GLN A 56 3.07 -8.13 17.44
CA GLN A 56 1.63 -8.39 17.56
C GLN A 56 0.91 -8.17 16.23
N THR A 57 1.29 -7.12 15.48
CA THR A 57 0.78 -6.87 14.14
C THR A 57 1.11 -8.03 13.19
N ALA A 58 2.31 -8.62 13.30
CA ALA A 58 2.70 -9.76 12.48
C ALA A 58 1.81 -10.99 12.76
N GLU A 59 1.56 -11.29 14.03
CA GLU A 59 0.68 -12.39 14.45
C GLU A 59 -0.77 -12.16 14.02
N HIS A 60 -1.27 -10.93 14.17
CA HIS A 60 -2.59 -10.55 13.71
C HIS A 60 -2.75 -10.77 12.19
N LEU A 61 -1.78 -10.31 11.40
CA LEU A 61 -1.79 -10.52 9.95
C LEU A 61 -1.71 -12.02 9.61
N LEU A 62 -0.90 -12.82 10.29
CA LEU A 62 -0.82 -14.26 10.01
C LEU A 62 -2.16 -14.99 10.22
N THR A 63 -2.96 -14.55 11.19
CA THR A 63 -4.24 -15.19 11.52
C THR A 63 -5.42 -14.61 10.74
N GLN A 64 -5.40 -13.31 10.44
CA GLN A 64 -6.54 -12.60 9.83
C GLN A 64 -6.36 -12.27 8.34
N TRP A 65 -5.17 -12.51 7.75
CA TRP A 65 -4.88 -12.08 6.38
C TRP A 65 -5.88 -12.57 5.34
N ALA A 66 -6.38 -13.80 5.48
CA ALA A 66 -7.38 -14.34 4.55
C ALA A 66 -8.66 -13.48 4.54
N ALA A 67 -9.18 -13.13 5.73
CA ALA A 67 -10.36 -12.30 5.89
C ALA A 67 -10.12 -10.85 5.43
N ILE A 68 -8.99 -10.26 5.81
CA ILE A 68 -8.60 -8.90 5.38
C ILE A 68 -8.51 -8.83 3.86
N ARG A 69 -7.88 -9.82 3.22
CA ARG A 69 -7.75 -9.88 1.76
C ARG A 69 -9.13 -9.96 1.08
N GLU A 70 -10.04 -10.78 1.60
CA GLU A 70 -11.40 -10.89 1.08
C GLU A 70 -12.16 -9.56 1.22
N GLN A 71 -12.04 -8.89 2.37
CA GLN A 71 -12.68 -7.59 2.59
C GLN A 71 -12.12 -6.51 1.67
N LEU A 72 -10.80 -6.52 1.41
CA LEU A 72 -10.17 -5.59 0.47
C LEU A 72 -10.63 -5.85 -0.98
N LEU A 73 -10.76 -7.12 -1.38
CA LEU A 73 -11.24 -7.50 -2.71
C LEU A 73 -12.73 -7.19 -2.92
N SER A 74 -13.54 -7.31 -1.86
CA SER A 74 -14.97 -6.98 -1.88
C SER A 74 -15.28 -5.51 -1.62
N GLY A 75 -14.27 -4.70 -1.27
CA GLY A 75 -14.42 -3.27 -1.03
C GLY A 75 -15.12 -2.91 0.29
N VAL A 76 -15.21 -3.84 1.24
CA VAL A 76 -15.89 -3.64 2.53
C VAL A 76 -14.92 -3.44 3.70
N TYR A 77 -13.61 -3.47 3.44
CA TYR A 77 -12.58 -3.26 4.46
C TYR A 77 -12.64 -1.81 5.01
N GLY A 78 -12.81 -1.71 6.33
CA GLY A 78 -12.72 -0.46 7.08
C GLY A 78 -11.38 -0.36 7.82
N PRO A 79 -10.46 0.52 7.41
CA PRO A 79 -9.19 0.76 8.11
C PRO A 79 -9.35 1.59 9.39
#